data_AF-A0A182T0T8-F1
#
_entry.id   AF-A0A182T0T8-F1
#
_cell.length_a   1.000
_cell.length_b   1.000
_cell.length_c   1.000
_cell.angle_alpha   90.00
_cell.angle_beta   90.00
_cell.angle_gamma   90.00
#
_symmetry.space_group_name_H-M   'P 1'
#
loop_
_entity.id
_entity.type
_entity.pdbx_description
1 polymer ?
#
loop_
_entity_poly.entity_id
_entity_poly.type
_entity_poly.pdbx_seq_one_letter_code
_entity_poly.pdbx_strand_id
1 'polypeptide(L)'
;MEEGALLEPLAVGVYAGRRADIRLGNSVIIFGAGPIGLISLVVAKAMGATRTVVLDLAKASKRLEAAKKLGATAVIPIGASDKEDDIVARIQAVLGGPADRVLECTGSQPGMRISIRATRNAGIVCLVGLGNEEVQLPMVDAISREIQIITVMRYNHDYPAALEIVASGYVDVKPLVSHHFDLKDVNEAFRVAASGEGLKVMVDLSNQSGSGKNSERLAMAPNKNLAATVYGPNDLRLDERPIPEPAFNEVVVEVDSCGICGTDIHFLKDGGFGAQRLIKPIVLGHESAGVVRKVGSSVTHLKVGDRVAIEPAAGCRTCDLCKVGKYNI
;
A
#
# COMPACT_ATOMS: atom_id res chain seq x y z
N MET A 1 16.84 3.23 1.89
CA MET A 1 16.29 2.57 0.68
C MET A 1 14.87 2.09 0.91
N GLU A 2 14.57 1.51 2.08
CA GLU A 2 13.21 1.13 2.50
C GLU A 2 12.16 2.24 2.34
N GLU A 3 12.49 3.50 2.67
CA GLU A 3 11.61 4.65 2.41
C GLU A 3 11.16 4.73 0.95
N GLY A 4 12.05 4.41 0.01
CA GLY A 4 11.74 4.35 -1.42
C GLY A 4 10.76 3.23 -1.75
N ALA A 5 10.93 2.05 -1.16
CA ALA A 5 10.03 0.92 -1.33
C ALA A 5 8.63 1.21 -0.74
N LEU A 6 8.58 1.98 0.35
CA LEU A 6 7.34 2.42 0.98
C LEU A 6 6.60 3.52 0.20
N LEU A 7 7.19 4.09 -0.85
CA LEU A 7 6.51 5.08 -1.69
C LEU A 7 5.33 4.48 -2.45
N GLU A 8 5.40 3.20 -2.81
CA GLU A 8 4.32 2.49 -3.49
C GLU A 8 3.04 2.49 -2.65
N PRO A 9 3.03 1.92 -1.43
CA PRO A 9 1.82 1.92 -0.64
C PRO A 9 1.47 3.34 -0.14
N LEU A 10 2.46 4.22 0.05
CA LEU A 10 2.20 5.62 0.38
C LEU A 10 1.43 6.36 -0.72
N ALA A 11 1.76 6.11 -1.99
CA ALA A 11 1.03 6.67 -3.12
C ALA A 11 -0.42 6.18 -3.15
N VAL A 12 -0.70 4.93 -2.74
CA VAL A 12 -2.09 4.44 -2.56
C VAL A 12 -2.83 5.30 -1.53
N GLY A 13 -2.18 5.59 -0.39
CA GLY A 13 -2.73 6.46 0.65
C GLY A 13 -3.01 7.87 0.14
N VAL A 14 -2.06 8.48 -0.58
CA VAL A 14 -2.21 9.81 -1.19
C VAL A 14 -3.39 9.85 -2.16
N TYR A 15 -3.48 8.86 -3.04
CA TYR A 15 -4.57 8.77 -3.99
C TYR A 15 -5.92 8.57 -3.29
N ALA A 16 -5.99 7.69 -2.29
CA ALA A 16 -7.20 7.45 -1.50
C ALA A 16 -7.65 8.72 -0.77
N GLY A 17 -6.73 9.46 -0.14
CA GLY A 17 -7.03 10.71 0.51
C GLY A 17 -7.54 11.80 -0.46
N ARG A 18 -6.94 11.90 -1.66
CA ARG A 18 -7.40 12.80 -2.73
C ARG A 18 -8.78 12.42 -3.26
N ARG A 19 -8.99 11.13 -3.54
CA ARG A 19 -10.28 10.57 -4.00
C ARG A 19 -11.37 10.82 -2.96
N ALA A 20 -11.05 10.59 -1.69
CA ALA A 20 -11.94 10.89 -0.57
C ALA A 20 -12.10 12.39 -0.31
N ASP A 21 -11.40 13.29 -1.02
CA ASP A 21 -11.48 14.73 -0.79
C ASP A 21 -11.27 15.08 0.70
N ILE A 22 -10.20 14.52 1.29
CA ILE A 22 -9.78 14.88 2.65
C ILE A 22 -9.20 16.29 2.61
N ARG A 23 -9.73 17.15 3.49
CA ARG A 23 -9.36 18.54 3.64
C ARG A 23 -9.04 18.87 5.10
N LEU A 24 -8.41 20.02 5.28
CA LEU A 24 -8.16 20.61 6.60
C LEU A 24 -9.46 20.66 7.43
N GLY A 25 -9.40 20.12 8.65
CA GLY A 25 -10.53 20.12 9.58
C GLY A 25 -11.45 18.92 9.48
N ASN A 26 -11.27 18.01 8.50
CA ASN A 26 -12.10 16.83 8.39
C ASN A 26 -11.88 15.83 9.55
N SER A 27 -12.98 15.18 9.91
CA SER A 27 -13.02 13.95 10.70
C SER A 27 -12.98 12.74 9.77
N VAL A 28 -12.03 11.83 10.00
CA VAL A 28 -11.76 10.70 9.11
C VAL A 28 -11.79 9.38 9.88
N ILE A 29 -12.58 8.43 9.37
CA ILE A 29 -12.54 7.04 9.82
C ILE A 29 -11.55 6.27 8.93
N ILE A 30 -10.68 5.47 9.54
CA ILE A 30 -9.85 4.50 8.84
C ILE A 30 -10.26 3.12 9.34
N PHE A 31 -10.85 2.33 8.45
CA PHE A 31 -11.18 0.93 8.73
C PHE A 31 -10.01 0.04 8.37
N GLY A 32 -9.46 -0.67 9.35
CA GLY A 32 -8.26 -1.50 9.25
C GLY A 32 -7.02 -0.77 9.74
N ALA A 33 -6.22 -1.42 10.58
CA ALA A 33 -4.91 -0.97 11.06
C ALA A 33 -3.76 -1.81 10.44
N GLY A 34 -4.03 -2.50 9.33
CA GLY A 34 -2.98 -3.05 8.47
C GLY A 34 -2.14 -1.97 7.79
N PRO A 35 -1.10 -2.34 7.02
CA PRO A 35 -0.18 -1.37 6.40
C PRO A 35 -0.87 -0.26 5.59
N ILE A 36 -1.88 -0.59 4.76
CA ILE A 36 -2.64 0.42 4.00
C ILE A 36 -3.44 1.35 4.91
N GLY A 37 -4.02 0.83 5.99
CA GLY A 37 -4.75 1.63 6.97
C GLY A 37 -3.83 2.60 7.73
N LEU A 38 -2.65 2.13 8.16
CA LEU A 38 -1.67 3.00 8.85
C LEU A 38 -1.12 4.07 7.92
N ILE A 39 -0.86 3.75 6.66
CA ILE A 39 -0.48 4.73 5.64
C ILE A 39 -1.59 5.74 5.40
N SER A 40 -2.83 5.26 5.29
CA SER A 40 -4.02 6.09 5.11
C SER A 40 -4.22 7.05 6.29
N LEU A 41 -3.93 6.62 7.52
CA LEU A 41 -3.90 7.49 8.70
C LEU A 41 -2.86 8.59 8.55
N VAL A 42 -1.62 8.23 8.23
CA VAL A 42 -0.50 9.18 8.10
C VAL A 42 -0.80 10.22 7.01
N VAL A 43 -1.31 9.78 5.87
CA VAL A 43 -1.71 10.66 4.77
C VAL A 43 -2.90 11.54 5.15
N ALA A 44 -3.96 10.98 5.77
CA ALA A 44 -5.11 11.78 6.17
C ALA A 44 -4.70 12.94 7.09
N LYS A 45 -3.78 12.68 8.02
CA LYS A 45 -3.20 13.72 8.89
C LYS A 45 -2.36 14.73 8.12
N ALA A 46 -1.51 14.27 7.20
CA ALA A 46 -0.73 15.14 6.31
C ALA A 46 -1.63 16.05 5.45
N MET A 47 -2.85 15.61 5.12
CA MET A 47 -3.86 16.41 4.39
C MET A 47 -4.69 17.33 5.29
N GLY A 48 -4.42 17.35 6.60
CA GLY A 48 -5.06 18.25 7.56
C GLY A 48 -6.28 17.68 8.28
N ALA A 49 -6.51 16.36 8.26
CA ALA A 49 -7.53 15.75 9.11
C ALA A 49 -7.23 16.03 10.60
N THR A 50 -8.19 16.62 11.30
CA THR A 50 -8.01 17.03 12.70
C THR A 50 -8.49 15.99 13.70
N ARG A 51 -9.38 15.08 13.28
CA ARG A 51 -9.88 13.97 14.10
C ARG A 51 -9.81 12.69 13.29
N THR A 52 -9.02 11.73 13.72
CA THR A 52 -8.89 10.44 13.05
C THR A 52 -9.19 9.29 14.00
N VAL A 53 -10.04 8.36 13.57
CA VAL A 53 -10.32 7.14 14.32
C VAL A 53 -9.93 5.92 13.48
N VAL A 54 -9.09 5.06 14.05
CA VAL A 54 -8.69 3.80 13.40
C VAL A 54 -9.40 2.64 14.08
N LEU A 55 -10.04 1.79 13.30
CA LEU A 55 -10.72 0.60 13.78
C LEU A 55 -10.06 -0.66 13.23
N ASP A 56 -9.94 -1.70 14.04
CA ASP A 56 -9.53 -3.03 13.61
C ASP A 56 -10.08 -4.07 14.60
N LEU A 57 -10.00 -5.35 14.26
CA LEU A 57 -10.35 -6.44 15.15
C LEU A 57 -9.54 -6.35 16.45
N ALA A 58 -10.15 -6.67 17.58
CA ALA A 58 -9.52 -6.58 18.90
C ALA A 58 -8.22 -7.42 19.00
N LYS A 59 -8.13 -8.52 18.25
CA LYS A 59 -6.92 -9.35 18.14
C LYS A 59 -5.72 -8.62 17.48
N ALA A 60 -5.97 -7.55 16.73
CA ALA A 60 -4.96 -6.71 16.09
C ALA A 60 -4.44 -5.60 17.03
N SER A 61 -4.36 -5.87 18.34
CA SER A 61 -3.99 -4.87 19.35
C SER A 61 -2.67 -4.16 19.07
N LYS A 62 -1.63 -4.88 18.61
CA LYS A 62 -0.33 -4.29 18.23
C LYS A 62 -0.45 -3.26 17.10
N ARG A 63 -1.35 -3.50 16.12
CA ARG A 63 -1.62 -2.59 15.00
C ARG A 63 -2.38 -1.35 15.45
N LEU A 64 -3.34 -1.51 16.34
CA LEU A 64 -4.06 -0.38 16.95
C LEU A 64 -3.13 0.49 17.81
N GLU A 65 -2.20 -0.11 18.55
CA GLU A 65 -1.17 0.65 19.28
C GLU A 65 -0.21 1.37 18.32
N ALA A 66 0.13 0.78 17.17
CA ALA A 66 0.90 1.46 16.13
C ALA A 66 0.13 2.67 15.57
N ALA A 67 -1.17 2.54 15.32
CA ALA A 67 -2.02 3.65 14.89
C ALA A 67 -2.02 4.82 15.90
N LYS A 68 -2.09 4.53 17.21
CA LYS A 68 -1.95 5.56 18.26
C LYS A 68 -0.59 6.26 18.19
N LYS A 69 0.51 5.51 18.03
CA LYS A 69 1.88 6.07 17.92
C LYS A 69 2.06 6.94 16.68
N LEU A 70 1.39 6.59 15.58
CA LEU A 70 1.30 7.41 14.36
C LEU A 70 0.33 8.60 14.50
N GLY A 71 -0.29 8.75 15.67
CA GLY A 71 -1.07 9.90 16.08
C GLY A 71 -2.54 9.85 15.66
N ALA A 72 -3.14 8.67 15.54
CA ALA A 72 -4.59 8.56 15.52
C ALA A 72 -5.18 9.30 16.75
N THR A 73 -6.24 10.09 16.55
CA THR A 73 -6.95 10.76 17.67
C THR A 73 -7.54 9.73 18.63
N ALA A 74 -8.04 8.63 18.08
CA ALA A 74 -8.41 7.46 18.87
C ALA A 74 -8.31 6.18 18.04
N VAL A 75 -8.40 5.05 18.73
CA VAL A 75 -8.51 3.74 18.10
C VAL A 75 -9.63 2.95 18.76
N ILE A 76 -10.31 2.11 17.99
CA ILE A 76 -11.46 1.34 18.45
C ILE A 76 -11.21 -0.15 18.11
N PRO A 77 -10.92 -0.99 19.11
CA PRO A 77 -10.90 -2.43 18.92
C PRO A 77 -12.33 -2.96 18.72
N ILE A 78 -12.52 -3.80 17.70
CA ILE A 78 -13.79 -4.44 17.37
C ILE A 78 -13.78 -5.88 17.89
N GLY A 79 -14.64 -6.17 18.86
CA GLY A 79 -14.85 -7.51 19.40
C GLY A 79 -15.73 -8.37 18.48
N ALA A 80 -15.64 -9.69 18.61
CA ALA A 80 -16.46 -10.63 17.83
C ALA A 80 -17.97 -10.52 18.12
N SER A 81 -18.33 -9.97 19.28
CA SER A 81 -19.71 -9.79 19.73
C SER A 81 -20.20 -8.33 19.61
N ASP A 82 -19.35 -7.41 19.14
CA ASP A 82 -19.75 -6.02 18.96
C ASP A 82 -20.80 -5.93 17.85
N LYS A 83 -21.89 -5.20 18.11
CA LYS A 83 -22.91 -4.92 17.09
C LYS A 83 -22.50 -3.69 16.29
N GLU A 84 -22.91 -3.64 15.02
CA GLU A 84 -22.61 -2.50 14.13
C GLU A 84 -23.06 -1.17 14.75
N ASP A 85 -24.24 -1.12 15.35
CA ASP A 85 -24.79 0.11 15.93
C ASP A 85 -23.99 0.59 17.15
N ASP A 86 -23.46 -0.33 17.96
CA ASP A 86 -22.58 -0.01 19.09
C ASP A 86 -21.23 0.56 18.59
N ILE A 87 -20.71 0.02 17.49
CA ILE A 87 -19.48 0.52 16.85
C ILE A 87 -19.72 1.93 16.28
N VAL A 88 -20.84 2.15 15.60
CA VAL A 88 -21.22 3.49 15.09
C VAL A 88 -21.32 4.50 16.25
N ALA A 89 -21.97 4.13 17.35
CA ALA A 89 -22.09 4.99 18.52
C ALA A 89 -20.71 5.33 19.13
N ARG A 90 -19.80 4.36 19.23
CA ARG A 90 -18.41 4.57 19.70
C ARG A 90 -17.63 5.51 18.78
N ILE A 91 -17.77 5.36 17.46
CA ILE A 91 -17.16 6.25 16.47
C ILE A 91 -17.66 7.68 16.68
N GLN A 92 -18.98 7.87 16.78
CA GLN A 92 -19.57 9.19 16.94
C GLN A 92 -19.18 9.85 18.27
N ALA A 93 -19.10 9.08 19.35
CA ALA A 93 -18.67 9.58 20.66
C ALA A 93 -17.22 10.11 20.61
N VAL A 94 -16.33 9.41 19.90
CA VAL A 94 -14.92 9.81 19.73
C VAL A 94 -14.76 11.02 18.82
N LEU A 95 -15.49 11.05 17.70
CA LEU A 95 -15.36 12.12 16.70
C LEU A 95 -16.18 13.37 17.06
N GLY A 96 -17.12 13.26 18.00
CA GLY A 96 -18.10 14.30 18.34
C GLY A 96 -19.24 14.39 17.31
N GLY A 97 -19.51 13.31 16.58
CA GLY A 97 -20.49 13.25 15.49
C GLY A 97 -20.11 12.25 14.39
N PRO A 98 -20.92 12.14 13.33
CA PRO A 98 -20.59 11.31 12.17
C PRO A 98 -19.38 11.88 11.41
N ALA A 99 -18.61 11.00 10.77
CA ALA A 99 -17.38 11.38 10.09
C ALA A 99 -17.62 12.07 8.75
N ASP A 100 -16.71 12.97 8.37
CA ASP A 100 -16.72 13.59 7.04
C ASP A 100 -16.37 12.59 5.95
N ARG A 101 -15.34 11.77 6.22
CA ARG A 101 -14.66 10.89 5.27
C ARG A 101 -14.37 9.53 5.89
N VAL A 102 -14.38 8.49 5.04
CA VAL A 102 -13.96 7.14 5.42
C VAL A 102 -12.98 6.57 4.41
N LEU A 103 -11.91 5.97 4.90
CA LEU A 103 -10.98 5.14 4.15
C LEU A 103 -11.17 3.69 4.60
N GLU A 104 -11.90 2.90 3.83
CA GLU A 104 -12.19 1.49 4.11
C GLU A 104 -11.07 0.62 3.54
N CYS A 105 -10.17 0.15 4.41
CA CYS A 105 -8.94 -0.56 4.04
C CYS A 105 -8.97 -2.05 4.38
N THR A 106 -10.12 -2.60 4.79
CA THR A 106 -10.25 -4.03 5.14
C THR A 106 -10.85 -4.88 4.02
N GLY A 107 -11.69 -4.31 3.15
CA GLY A 107 -12.49 -5.07 2.19
C GLY A 107 -13.65 -5.85 2.83
N SER A 108 -13.88 -5.70 4.14
CA SER A 108 -14.89 -6.49 4.85
C SER A 108 -16.29 -5.88 4.71
N GLN A 109 -17.29 -6.72 4.42
CA GLN A 109 -18.68 -6.29 4.34
C GLN A 109 -19.16 -5.56 5.62
N PRO A 110 -18.89 -6.05 6.85
CA PRO A 110 -19.26 -5.32 8.06
C PRO A 110 -18.59 -3.93 8.14
N GLY A 111 -17.30 -3.83 7.78
CA GLY A 111 -16.57 -2.56 7.74
C GLY A 111 -17.20 -1.57 6.75
N MET A 112 -17.58 -2.02 5.56
CA MET A 112 -18.26 -1.19 4.56
C MET A 112 -19.65 -0.71 5.03
N ARG A 113 -20.44 -1.59 5.66
CA ARG A 113 -21.75 -1.24 6.21
C ARG A 113 -21.65 -0.20 7.32
N ILE A 114 -20.72 -0.39 8.26
CA ILE A 114 -20.46 0.57 9.34
C ILE A 114 -19.94 1.89 8.76
N SER A 115 -19.07 1.84 7.74
CA SER A 115 -18.57 3.03 7.05
C SER A 115 -19.72 3.89 6.53
N ILE A 116 -20.70 3.31 5.85
CA ILE A 116 -21.89 4.04 5.36
C ILE A 116 -22.67 4.69 6.51
N ARG A 117 -22.96 3.92 7.57
CA ARG A 117 -23.74 4.38 8.73
C ARG A 117 -23.05 5.44 9.58
N ALA A 118 -21.72 5.38 9.68
CA ALA A 118 -20.93 6.30 10.49
C ALA A 118 -20.56 7.60 9.75
N THR A 119 -20.82 7.67 8.44
CA THR A 119 -20.53 8.85 7.60
C THR A 119 -21.68 9.85 7.66
N ARG A 120 -21.34 11.15 7.71
CA ARG A 120 -22.33 12.23 7.69
C ARG A 120 -23.06 12.31 6.36
N ASN A 121 -24.21 13.00 6.33
CA ASN A 121 -24.89 13.32 5.08
C ASN A 121 -23.94 14.05 4.11
N ALA A 122 -24.01 13.69 2.82
CA ALA A 122 -23.11 14.14 1.75
C ALA A 122 -21.61 13.86 2.03
N GLY A 123 -21.30 12.92 2.91
CA GLY A 123 -19.93 12.45 3.15
C GLY A 123 -19.46 11.44 2.11
N ILE A 124 -18.19 11.04 2.23
CA ILE A 124 -17.53 10.18 1.24
C ILE A 124 -16.96 8.93 1.91
N VAL A 125 -17.35 7.76 1.41
CA VAL A 125 -16.78 6.46 1.76
C VAL A 125 -15.90 6.01 0.60
N CYS A 126 -14.59 5.90 0.86
CA CYS A 126 -13.60 5.46 -0.10
C CYS A 126 -13.21 4.01 0.17
N LEU A 127 -13.51 3.12 -0.77
CA LEU A 127 -13.19 1.69 -0.71
C LEU A 127 -11.79 1.46 -1.28
N VAL A 128 -10.88 0.98 -0.43
CA VAL A 128 -9.46 0.74 -0.74
C VAL A 128 -9.11 -0.74 -0.57
N GLY A 129 -9.64 -1.38 0.49
CA GLY A 129 -9.39 -2.78 0.79
C GLY A 129 -10.04 -3.73 -0.23
N LEU A 130 -9.31 -4.79 -0.59
CA LEU A 130 -9.83 -5.87 -1.42
C LEU A 130 -10.48 -6.94 -0.54
N GLY A 131 -11.70 -7.34 -0.88
CA GLY A 131 -12.48 -8.32 -0.13
C GLY A 131 -13.20 -9.31 -1.05
N ASN A 132 -14.39 -9.71 -0.63
CA ASN A 132 -15.24 -10.60 -1.43
C ASN A 132 -15.67 -9.93 -2.75
N GLU A 133 -15.94 -10.75 -3.77
CA GLU A 133 -16.40 -10.26 -5.08
C GLU A 133 -17.76 -9.54 -5.00
N GLU A 134 -18.62 -9.99 -4.07
CA GLU A 134 -19.93 -9.39 -3.80
C GLU A 134 -20.13 -9.11 -2.30
N VAL A 135 -20.88 -8.03 -2.01
CA VAL A 135 -21.21 -7.60 -0.65
C VAL A 135 -22.64 -7.05 -0.59
N GLN A 136 -23.27 -7.18 0.58
CA GLN A 136 -24.57 -6.58 0.89
C GLN A 136 -24.41 -5.27 1.65
N LEU A 137 -24.86 -4.17 1.05
CA LEU A 137 -24.72 -2.81 1.59
C LEU A 137 -26.10 -2.13 1.77
N PRO A 138 -26.27 -1.26 2.79
CA PRO A 138 -27.51 -0.53 3.04
C PRO A 138 -27.67 0.64 2.04
N MET A 139 -27.90 0.33 0.76
CA MET A 139 -27.90 1.34 -0.31
C MET A 139 -29.02 2.37 -0.17
N VAL A 140 -30.19 2.01 0.36
CA VAL A 140 -31.28 2.99 0.61
C VAL A 140 -30.86 4.05 1.62
N ASP A 141 -30.09 3.66 2.65
CA ASP A 141 -29.52 4.59 3.64
C ASP A 141 -28.38 5.44 3.06
N ALA A 142 -27.60 4.90 2.12
CA ALA A 142 -26.61 5.70 1.40
C ALA A 142 -27.28 6.75 0.49
N ILE A 143 -28.33 6.35 -0.25
CA ILE A 143 -29.08 7.22 -1.16
C ILE A 143 -29.78 8.34 -0.39
N SER A 144 -30.48 8.03 0.72
CA SER A 144 -31.23 9.02 1.48
C SER A 144 -30.37 10.12 2.12
N ARG A 145 -29.08 9.85 2.32
CA ARG A 145 -28.09 10.77 2.89
C ARG A 145 -27.08 11.29 1.86
N GLU A 146 -27.26 10.97 0.58
CA GLU A 146 -26.36 11.34 -0.54
C GLU A 146 -24.89 10.96 -0.28
N ILE A 147 -24.66 9.76 0.28
CA ILE A 147 -23.31 9.26 0.53
C ILE A 147 -22.64 8.91 -0.80
N GLN A 148 -21.46 9.50 -1.03
CA GLN A 148 -20.62 9.11 -2.17
C GLN A 148 -19.83 7.87 -1.78
N ILE A 149 -20.06 6.78 -2.50
CA ILE A 149 -19.23 5.56 -2.40
C ILE A 149 -18.31 5.55 -3.61
N ILE A 150 -17.01 5.65 -3.36
CA ILE A 150 -15.99 5.72 -4.40
C ILE A 150 -14.97 4.61 -4.19
N THR A 151 -14.32 4.19 -5.27
CA THR A 151 -13.29 3.14 -5.25
C THR A 151 -11.91 3.71 -5.55
N VAL A 152 -10.91 2.99 -5.06
CA VAL A 152 -9.48 3.21 -5.33
C VAL A 152 -8.90 1.93 -5.93
N MET A 153 -8.23 2.08 -7.07
CA MET A 153 -7.36 1.06 -7.64
C MET A 153 -5.96 1.67 -7.71
N ARG A 154 -5.01 1.19 -6.89
CA ARG A 154 -3.62 1.69 -6.87
C ARG A 154 -3.58 3.21 -6.63
N TYR A 155 -2.98 3.96 -7.54
CA TYR A 155 -2.80 5.41 -7.52
C TYR A 155 -2.53 5.94 -8.92
N ASN A 156 -2.49 7.26 -9.08
CA ASN A 156 -2.41 7.89 -10.37
C ASN A 156 -1.84 9.32 -10.27
N HIS A 157 -0.61 9.49 -10.73
CA HIS A 157 0.18 10.72 -10.60
C HIS A 157 0.44 11.12 -9.13
N ASP A 158 0.44 10.15 -8.21
CA ASP A 158 0.65 10.38 -6.77
C ASP A 158 2.07 10.02 -6.29
N TYR A 159 2.83 9.24 -7.07
CA TYR A 159 4.20 8.85 -6.71
C TYR A 159 5.13 10.05 -6.44
N PRO A 160 5.12 11.12 -7.27
CA PRO A 160 5.91 12.32 -6.98
C PRO A 160 5.52 13.01 -5.67
N ALA A 161 4.21 13.04 -5.35
CA ALA A 161 3.73 13.62 -4.09
C ALA A 161 4.15 12.76 -2.89
N ALA A 162 4.07 11.43 -3.00
CA ALA A 162 4.56 10.50 -1.98
C ALA A 162 6.06 10.66 -1.75
N LEU A 163 6.86 10.80 -2.81
CA LEU A 163 8.29 11.07 -2.71
C LEU A 163 8.56 12.39 -1.97
N GLU A 164 7.87 13.47 -2.36
CA GLU A 164 8.10 14.81 -1.80
C GLU A 164 7.81 14.87 -0.29
N ILE A 165 6.69 14.29 0.18
CA ILE A 165 6.34 14.33 1.60
C ILE A 165 7.27 13.50 2.48
N VAL A 166 7.93 12.47 1.91
CA VAL A 166 8.97 11.70 2.61
C VAL A 166 10.31 12.43 2.54
N ALA A 167 10.72 12.91 1.37
CA ALA A 167 12.00 13.59 1.16
C ALA A 167 12.12 14.90 1.95
N SER A 168 11.01 15.63 2.09
CA SER A 168 10.93 16.84 2.94
C SER A 168 10.93 16.56 4.44
N GLY A 169 10.79 15.29 4.85
CA GLY A 169 10.65 14.89 6.25
C GLY A 169 9.28 15.20 6.86
N TYR A 170 8.30 15.61 6.04
CA TYR A 170 6.93 15.88 6.52
C TYR A 170 6.22 14.62 7.02
N VAL A 171 6.51 13.48 6.39
CA VAL A 171 6.02 12.15 6.77
C VAL A 171 7.19 11.20 6.98
N ASP A 172 7.26 10.58 8.16
CA ASP A 172 8.17 9.47 8.44
C ASP A 172 7.46 8.12 8.27
N VAL A 173 7.88 7.36 7.26
CA VAL A 173 7.33 6.03 6.95
C VAL A 173 8.11 4.89 7.60
N LYS A 174 9.30 5.13 8.16
CA LYS A 174 10.14 4.07 8.75
C LYS A 174 9.45 3.28 9.86
N PRO A 175 8.65 3.89 10.77
CA PRO A 175 7.97 3.15 11.82
C PRO A 175 6.95 2.11 11.32
N LEU A 176 6.59 2.15 10.04
CA LEU A 176 5.70 1.14 9.43
C LEU A 176 6.42 -0.18 9.18
N VAL A 177 7.75 -0.17 9.04
CA VAL A 177 8.56 -1.38 8.87
C VAL A 177 8.64 -2.12 10.19
N SER A 178 8.26 -3.39 10.16
CA SER A 178 8.17 -4.22 11.36
C SER A 178 9.02 -5.48 11.32
N HIS A 179 9.30 -6.00 10.12
CA HIS A 179 10.05 -7.23 9.93
C HIS A 179 10.91 -7.10 8.68
N HIS A 180 12.06 -7.77 8.74
CA HIS A 180 13.04 -7.87 7.65
C HIS A 180 13.37 -9.33 7.44
N PHE A 181 13.38 -9.74 6.17
CA PHE A 181 13.78 -11.08 5.75
C PHE A 181 14.78 -10.98 4.62
N ASP A 182 15.74 -11.91 4.56
CA ASP A 182 16.54 -12.10 3.35
C ASP A 182 15.64 -12.68 2.24
N LEU A 183 15.98 -12.42 0.97
CA LEU A 183 15.26 -13.02 -0.17
C LEU A 183 15.18 -14.56 -0.10
N LYS A 184 16.20 -15.23 0.45
CA LYS A 184 16.19 -16.70 0.62
C LYS A 184 15.05 -17.20 1.52
N ASP A 185 14.57 -16.35 2.42
CA ASP A 185 13.52 -16.62 3.40
C ASP A 185 12.15 -16.08 2.94
N VAL A 186 11.98 -15.79 1.64
CA VAL A 186 10.78 -15.14 1.10
C VAL A 186 9.48 -15.88 1.43
N ASN A 187 9.49 -17.21 1.47
CA ASN A 187 8.29 -17.98 1.85
C ASN A 187 7.85 -17.69 3.29
N GLU A 188 8.79 -17.54 4.22
CA GLU A 188 8.50 -17.16 5.61
C GLU A 188 8.06 -15.69 5.69
N ALA A 189 8.68 -14.81 4.91
CA ALA A 189 8.27 -13.41 4.81
C ALA A 189 6.79 -13.28 4.38
N PHE A 190 6.36 -14.06 3.38
CA PHE A 190 4.98 -14.12 2.93
C PHE A 190 4.05 -14.71 4.00
N ARG A 191 4.48 -15.73 4.74
CA ARG A 191 3.72 -16.29 5.87
C ARG A 191 3.46 -15.23 6.95
N VAL A 192 4.48 -14.46 7.34
CA VAL A 192 4.35 -13.38 8.34
C VAL A 192 3.51 -12.22 7.83
N ALA A 193 3.65 -11.85 6.55
CA ALA A 193 2.80 -10.83 5.94
C ALA A 193 1.32 -11.23 5.96
N ALA A 194 1.02 -12.49 5.63
CA ALA A 194 -0.33 -13.03 5.57
C ALA A 194 -0.96 -13.32 6.94
N SER A 195 -0.17 -13.63 7.97
CA SER A 195 -0.69 -13.92 9.32
C SER A 195 -1.21 -12.67 10.04
N GLY A 196 -0.79 -11.49 9.60
CA GLY A 196 -1.14 -10.23 10.21
C GLY A 196 -0.31 -9.86 11.43
N GLU A 197 0.76 -10.62 11.72
CA GLU A 197 1.71 -10.35 12.81
C GLU A 197 2.53 -9.07 12.56
N GLY A 198 2.84 -8.77 11.30
CA GLY A 198 3.58 -7.58 10.89
C GLY A 198 2.71 -6.36 10.54
N LEU A 199 3.35 -5.19 10.54
CA LEU A 199 2.85 -3.97 9.90
C LEU A 199 3.26 -3.99 8.42
N LYS A 200 4.49 -3.58 8.10
CA LYS A 200 5.15 -3.83 6.82
C LYS A 200 6.26 -4.87 6.98
N VAL A 201 6.28 -5.83 6.07
CA VAL A 201 7.33 -6.84 5.94
C VAL A 201 8.20 -6.47 4.74
N MET A 202 9.49 -6.32 4.99
CA MET A 202 10.49 -5.96 3.98
C MET A 202 11.35 -7.18 3.66
N VAL A 203 11.67 -7.33 2.38
CA VAL A 203 12.65 -8.28 1.88
C VAL A 203 13.91 -7.50 1.51
N ASP A 204 15.06 -7.91 2.04
CA ASP A 204 16.38 -7.41 1.66
C ASP A 204 16.90 -8.22 0.47
N LEU A 205 17.15 -7.53 -0.64
CA LEU A 205 17.67 -8.09 -1.89
C LEU A 205 19.14 -7.71 -2.10
N SER A 206 19.70 -6.85 -1.26
CA SER A 206 21.03 -6.31 -1.44
C SER A 206 22.11 -7.39 -1.27
N ASN A 207 21.87 -8.41 -0.45
CA ASN A 207 22.84 -9.49 -0.17
C ASN A 207 23.19 -10.38 -1.39
N GLN A 208 22.60 -10.13 -2.56
CA GLN A 208 22.93 -10.81 -3.81
C GLN A 208 24.27 -10.36 -4.44
N SER A 209 24.78 -9.19 -4.07
CA SER A 209 26.03 -8.61 -4.63
C SER A 209 27.31 -8.87 -3.81
N GLY A 210 27.27 -9.74 -2.80
CA GLY A 210 28.43 -10.06 -1.95
C GLY A 210 28.70 -9.01 -0.87
N SER A 211 29.42 -9.41 0.19
CA SER A 211 29.66 -8.59 1.38
C SER A 211 30.84 -7.61 1.17
N GLY A 212 30.55 -6.35 0.82
CA GLY A 212 31.54 -5.29 0.65
C GLY A 212 30.95 -3.90 0.98
N LYS A 213 31.80 -2.88 1.17
CA LYS A 213 31.32 -1.50 1.44
C LYS A 213 30.57 -0.94 0.21
N ASN A 214 29.67 0.04 0.39
CA ASN A 214 28.86 0.63 -0.70
C ASN A 214 29.66 1.06 -1.95
N SER A 215 30.90 1.55 -1.79
CA SER A 215 31.78 1.93 -2.90
C SER A 215 32.36 0.73 -3.66
N GLU A 216 32.58 -0.40 -2.98
CA GLU A 216 33.06 -1.66 -3.57
C GLU A 216 31.92 -2.42 -4.25
N ARG A 217 30.70 -2.35 -3.66
CA ARG A 217 29.47 -2.91 -4.23
C ARG A 217 29.14 -2.29 -5.59
N LEU A 218 29.42 -1.00 -5.79
CA LEU A 218 29.23 -0.30 -7.06
C LEU A 218 30.09 -0.87 -8.22
N ALA A 219 31.26 -1.44 -7.89
CA ALA A 219 32.21 -1.99 -8.85
C ALA A 219 31.99 -3.49 -9.14
N MET A 220 31.17 -4.19 -8.36
CA MET A 220 30.89 -5.62 -8.54
C MET A 220 29.48 -5.82 -9.10
N ALA A 221 29.37 -6.56 -10.20
CA ALA A 221 28.07 -7.04 -10.67
C ALA A 221 27.55 -8.13 -9.70
N PRO A 222 26.25 -8.19 -9.40
CA PRO A 222 25.72 -9.28 -8.60
C PRO A 222 26.02 -10.62 -9.28
N ASN A 223 26.46 -11.60 -8.48
CA ASN A 223 26.85 -12.92 -9.01
C ASN A 223 25.63 -13.75 -9.47
N LYS A 224 24.43 -13.35 -9.04
CA LYS A 224 23.14 -13.98 -9.34
C LYS A 224 22.05 -12.92 -9.38
N ASN A 225 20.99 -13.16 -10.15
CA ASN A 225 19.78 -12.35 -10.15
C ASN A 225 18.60 -13.24 -9.77
N LEU A 226 18.44 -13.46 -8.46
CA LEU A 226 17.38 -14.26 -7.90
C LEU A 226 16.08 -13.45 -7.86
N ALA A 227 14.99 -14.09 -8.27
CA ALA A 227 13.65 -13.52 -8.26
C ALA A 227 12.68 -14.47 -7.55
N ALA A 228 11.77 -13.89 -6.75
CA ALA A 228 10.64 -14.61 -6.18
C ALA A 228 9.50 -14.64 -7.20
N THR A 229 9.24 -15.81 -7.77
CA THR A 229 8.23 -16.02 -8.83
C THR A 229 7.07 -16.86 -8.30
N VAL A 230 5.85 -16.41 -8.53
CA VAL A 230 4.63 -17.21 -8.33
C VAL A 230 4.31 -17.95 -9.61
N TYR A 231 4.24 -19.28 -9.53
CA TYR A 231 3.86 -20.17 -10.64
C TYR A 231 2.39 -20.58 -10.62
N GLY A 232 1.76 -20.47 -9.45
CA GLY A 232 0.37 -20.85 -9.21
C GLY A 232 -0.02 -20.58 -7.76
N PRO A 233 -1.29 -20.85 -7.40
CA PRO A 233 -1.73 -20.75 -6.02
C PRO A 233 -0.86 -21.60 -5.08
N ASN A 234 -0.32 -20.97 -4.04
CA ASN A 234 0.59 -21.49 -3.03
C ASN A 234 1.92 -22.03 -3.59
N ASP A 235 2.34 -21.57 -4.77
CA ASP A 235 3.57 -22.00 -5.43
C ASP A 235 4.51 -20.80 -5.69
N LEU A 236 5.26 -20.43 -4.64
CA LEU A 236 6.28 -19.39 -4.66
C LEU A 236 7.69 -20.01 -4.65
N ARG A 237 8.48 -19.70 -5.68
CA ARG A 237 9.83 -20.24 -5.86
C ARG A 237 10.84 -19.11 -6.04
N LEU A 238 12.09 -19.41 -5.72
CA LEU A 238 13.23 -18.57 -6.06
C LEU A 238 13.88 -19.10 -7.33
N ASP A 239 13.88 -18.28 -8.38
CA ASP A 239 14.51 -18.62 -9.65
C ASP A 239 15.69 -17.69 -9.91
N GLU A 240 16.75 -18.24 -10.49
CA GLU A 240 17.84 -17.45 -11.04
C GLU A 240 17.46 -16.98 -12.45
N ARG A 241 17.60 -15.68 -12.71
CA ARG A 241 17.28 -15.03 -13.98
C ARG A 241 18.52 -14.36 -14.57
N PRO A 242 18.56 -14.10 -15.89
CA PRO A 242 19.64 -13.30 -16.45
C PRO A 242 19.57 -11.87 -15.91
N ILE A 243 20.74 -11.23 -15.72
CA ILE A 243 20.81 -9.79 -15.47
C ILE A 243 20.49 -9.08 -16.79
N PRO A 244 19.51 -8.17 -16.84
CA PRO A 244 19.16 -7.50 -18.08
C PRO A 244 20.22 -6.49 -18.52
N GLU A 245 20.28 -6.23 -19.83
CA GLU A 245 20.91 -5.03 -20.38
C GLU A 245 19.82 -3.98 -20.63
N PRO A 246 20.06 -2.69 -20.35
CA PRO A 246 19.04 -1.67 -20.61
C PRO A 246 18.89 -1.43 -22.12
N ALA A 247 17.66 -1.24 -22.58
CA ALA A 247 17.44 -0.59 -23.87
C ALA A 247 17.95 0.87 -23.85
N PHE A 248 17.99 1.54 -25.01
CA PHE A 248 18.52 2.90 -25.15
C PHE A 248 17.84 3.93 -24.22
N ASN A 249 16.60 3.71 -23.81
CA ASN A 249 15.80 4.59 -22.96
C ASN A 249 15.48 4.00 -21.57
N GLU A 250 16.18 2.94 -21.17
CA GLU A 250 15.94 2.23 -19.91
C GLU A 250 17.13 2.36 -18.96
N VAL A 251 16.89 1.99 -17.71
CA VAL A 251 17.95 1.80 -16.71
C VAL A 251 17.81 0.41 -16.11
N VAL A 252 18.93 -0.20 -15.73
CA VAL A 252 18.93 -1.40 -14.90
C VAL A 252 19.11 -0.98 -13.46
N VAL A 253 18.15 -1.36 -12.62
CA VAL A 253 18.17 -1.08 -11.19
C VAL A 253 18.53 -2.36 -10.45
N GLU A 254 19.55 -2.31 -9.59
CA GLU A 254 19.74 -3.33 -8.58
C GLU A 254 18.80 -3.01 -7.41
N VAL A 255 17.80 -3.86 -7.23
CA VAL A 255 16.83 -3.72 -6.14
C VAL A 255 17.53 -4.06 -4.84
N ASP A 256 17.48 -3.14 -3.88
CA ASP A 256 18.05 -3.31 -2.54
C ASP A 256 16.99 -3.80 -1.57
N SER A 257 15.77 -3.26 -1.67
CA SER A 257 14.70 -3.50 -0.72
C SER A 257 13.36 -3.52 -1.43
N CYS A 258 12.51 -4.47 -1.03
CA CYS A 258 11.15 -4.60 -1.53
C CYS A 258 10.18 -4.86 -0.38
N GLY A 259 9.06 -4.15 -0.36
CA GLY A 259 7.94 -4.47 0.53
C GLY A 259 7.07 -5.59 -0.03
N ILE A 260 6.41 -6.34 0.86
CA ILE A 260 5.32 -7.26 0.47
C ILE A 260 4.00 -6.50 0.49
N CYS A 261 3.27 -6.53 -0.62
CA CYS A 261 1.95 -5.93 -0.76
C CYS A 261 0.84 -6.95 -0.47
N GLY A 262 -0.35 -6.46 -0.09
CA GLY A 262 -1.54 -7.32 0.06
C GLY A 262 -1.96 -7.99 -1.26
N THR A 263 -1.72 -7.35 -2.40
CA THR A 263 -2.00 -7.94 -3.72
C THR A 263 -1.05 -9.09 -4.05
N ASP A 264 0.21 -9.04 -3.58
CA ASP A 264 1.15 -10.17 -3.70
C ASP A 264 0.60 -11.41 -2.98
N ILE A 265 -0.05 -11.20 -1.82
CA ILE A 265 -0.72 -12.27 -1.06
C ILE A 265 -1.91 -12.83 -1.83
N HIS A 266 -2.72 -11.99 -2.48
CA HIS A 266 -3.83 -12.47 -3.34
C HIS A 266 -3.34 -13.25 -4.56
N PHE A 267 -2.22 -12.83 -5.19
CA PHE A 267 -1.62 -13.61 -6.27
C PHE A 267 -1.12 -14.97 -5.79
N LEU A 268 -0.45 -15.00 -4.64
CA LEU A 268 0.06 -16.25 -4.07
C LEU A 268 -1.08 -17.16 -3.62
N LYS A 269 -2.08 -16.66 -2.90
CA LYS A 269 -3.11 -17.49 -2.28
C LYS A 269 -4.25 -17.85 -3.22
N ASP A 270 -4.75 -16.84 -3.94
CA ASP A 270 -6.01 -16.92 -4.69
C ASP A 270 -5.78 -16.94 -6.22
N GLY A 271 -4.52 -16.85 -6.67
CA GLY A 271 -4.18 -16.75 -8.09
C GLY A 271 -4.52 -15.39 -8.71
N GLY A 272 -4.74 -14.36 -7.89
CA GLY A 272 -5.05 -12.99 -8.29
C GLY A 272 -6.35 -12.47 -7.67
N PHE A 273 -6.88 -11.35 -8.19
CA PHE A 273 -8.08 -10.71 -7.69
C PHE A 273 -8.91 -10.08 -8.82
N GLY A 274 -10.24 -10.16 -8.72
CA GLY A 274 -11.16 -9.66 -9.75
C GLY A 274 -10.83 -10.19 -11.15
N ALA A 275 -10.63 -9.30 -12.12
CA ALA A 275 -10.21 -9.67 -13.47
C ALA A 275 -8.69 -9.93 -13.61
N GLN A 276 -7.88 -9.55 -12.62
CA GLN A 276 -6.43 -9.76 -12.64
C GLN A 276 -6.11 -11.15 -12.13
N ARG A 277 -5.94 -12.10 -13.05
CA ARG A 277 -5.61 -13.50 -12.74
C ARG A 277 -4.24 -13.89 -13.24
N LEU A 278 -3.60 -14.82 -12.54
CA LEU A 278 -2.35 -15.42 -12.97
C LEU A 278 -2.60 -16.25 -14.24
N ILE A 279 -2.09 -15.77 -15.38
CA ILE A 279 -2.13 -16.49 -16.66
C ILE A 279 -0.78 -17.11 -17.04
N LYS A 280 0.29 -16.68 -16.36
CA LYS A 280 1.67 -17.16 -16.51
C LYS A 280 2.44 -16.83 -15.23
N PRO A 281 3.61 -17.47 -14.98
CA PRO A 281 4.41 -17.14 -13.81
C PRO A 281 4.79 -15.66 -13.75
N ILE A 282 4.70 -15.06 -12.56
CA ILE A 282 4.94 -13.62 -12.33
C ILE A 282 5.99 -13.41 -11.23
N VAL A 283 6.90 -12.47 -11.44
CA VAL A 283 7.81 -12.00 -10.38
C VAL A 283 7.06 -11.02 -9.50
N LEU A 284 7.09 -11.24 -8.20
CA LEU A 284 6.50 -10.33 -7.23
C LEU A 284 7.46 -9.19 -6.88
N GLY A 285 6.96 -8.20 -6.13
CA GLY A 285 7.79 -7.14 -5.59
C GLY A 285 7.67 -5.80 -6.31
N HIS A 286 6.44 -5.32 -6.46
CA HIS A 286 6.15 -4.02 -7.09
C HIS A 286 6.39 -2.83 -6.14
N GLU A 287 6.72 -3.07 -4.88
CA GLU A 287 7.05 -2.05 -3.89
C GLU A 287 8.58 -1.97 -3.69
N SER A 288 9.30 -1.59 -4.73
CA SER A 288 10.77 -1.75 -4.79
C SER A 288 11.52 -0.42 -4.86
N ALA A 289 12.71 -0.40 -4.24
CA ALA A 289 13.69 0.66 -4.41
C ALA A 289 15.11 0.09 -4.50
N GLY A 290 15.98 0.82 -5.18
CA GLY A 290 17.31 0.33 -5.52
C GLY A 290 18.24 1.39 -6.09
N VAL A 291 19.34 0.92 -6.67
CA VAL A 291 20.39 1.75 -7.24
C VAL A 291 20.52 1.50 -8.74
N VAL A 292 20.62 2.57 -9.53
CA VAL A 292 20.88 2.47 -10.96
C VAL A 292 22.27 1.88 -11.20
N ARG A 293 22.34 0.76 -11.93
CA ARG A 293 23.59 0.06 -12.28
C ARG A 293 24.01 0.22 -13.72
N LYS A 294 23.05 0.34 -14.64
CA LYS A 294 23.31 0.60 -16.05
C LYS A 294 22.30 1.60 -16.57
N VAL A 295 22.74 2.41 -17.53
CA VAL A 295 21.92 3.43 -18.19
C VAL A 295 21.98 3.22 -19.70
N GLY A 296 20.81 3.28 -20.35
CA GLY A 296 20.70 3.30 -21.80
C GLY A 296 21.29 4.59 -22.40
N SER A 297 21.70 4.54 -23.67
CA SER A 297 22.42 5.64 -24.32
C SER A 297 21.65 6.96 -24.46
N SER A 298 20.32 6.95 -24.33
CA SER A 298 19.46 8.15 -24.41
C SER A 298 18.98 8.64 -23.04
N VAL A 299 19.36 7.97 -21.95
CA VAL A 299 18.99 8.39 -20.59
C VAL A 299 19.90 9.53 -20.14
N THR A 300 19.34 10.72 -19.92
CA THR A 300 20.08 11.93 -19.55
C THR A 300 19.79 12.45 -18.14
N HIS A 301 18.74 11.94 -17.49
CA HIS A 301 18.23 12.43 -16.21
C HIS A 301 18.56 11.51 -15.03
N LEU A 302 19.17 10.35 -15.28
CA LEU A 302 19.65 9.40 -14.29
C LEU A 302 21.06 8.96 -14.66
N LYS A 303 21.86 8.61 -13.66
CA LYS A 303 23.21 8.06 -13.81
C LYS A 303 23.43 6.86 -12.89
N VAL A 304 24.45 6.06 -13.20
CA VAL A 304 24.88 4.97 -12.34
C VAL A 304 25.18 5.48 -10.93
N GLY A 305 24.66 4.79 -9.91
CA GLY A 305 24.76 5.17 -8.51
C GLY A 305 23.58 5.99 -7.96
N ASP A 306 22.68 6.49 -8.83
CA ASP A 306 21.47 7.16 -8.36
C ASP A 306 20.56 6.16 -7.62
N ARG A 307 20.01 6.62 -6.49
CA ARG A 307 19.01 5.87 -5.72
C ARG A 307 17.63 6.19 -6.28
N VAL A 308 16.87 5.16 -6.60
CA VAL A 308 15.56 5.30 -7.24
C VAL A 308 14.51 4.47 -6.51
N ALA A 309 13.31 5.00 -6.42
CA ALA A 309 12.10 4.24 -6.14
C ALA A 309 11.39 3.96 -7.47
N ILE A 310 10.76 2.79 -7.59
CA ILE A 310 10.19 2.33 -8.85
C ILE A 310 8.68 2.44 -8.77
N GLU A 311 8.07 3.30 -9.60
CA GLU A 311 6.62 3.29 -9.81
C GLU A 311 6.25 2.09 -10.71
N PRO A 312 5.56 1.06 -10.20
CA PRO A 312 5.25 -0.14 -10.96
C PRO A 312 4.12 0.06 -11.99
N ALA A 313 3.34 1.13 -11.87
CA ALA A 313 2.20 1.39 -12.73
C ALA A 313 2.64 2.02 -14.07
N ALA A 314 2.75 1.19 -15.11
CA ALA A 314 3.07 1.63 -16.47
C ALA A 314 1.83 1.70 -17.37
N GLY A 315 1.38 2.91 -17.69
CA GLY A 315 0.33 3.14 -18.69
C GLY A 315 0.89 3.13 -20.13
N CYS A 316 0.06 2.75 -21.11
CA CYS A 316 0.46 2.79 -22.53
C CYS A 316 0.59 4.22 -23.11
N ARG A 317 0.08 5.23 -22.38
CA ARG A 317 0.11 6.67 -22.72
C ARG A 317 -0.65 7.06 -24.00
N THR A 318 -1.34 6.10 -24.64
CA THR A 318 -2.03 6.32 -25.92
C THR A 318 -3.52 6.01 -25.87
N CYS A 319 -3.99 5.20 -24.91
CA CYS A 319 -5.42 4.92 -24.73
C CYS A 319 -6.15 6.09 -24.07
N ASP A 320 -7.48 6.10 -24.16
CA ASP A 320 -8.31 7.18 -23.63
C ASP A 320 -8.19 7.31 -22.11
N LEU A 321 -8.06 6.20 -21.39
CA LEU A 321 -7.82 6.20 -19.94
C LEU A 321 -6.50 6.89 -19.58
N CYS A 322 -5.41 6.57 -20.28
CA CYS A 322 -4.13 7.26 -20.07
C CYS A 322 -4.23 8.76 -20.40
N LYS A 323 -4.95 9.13 -21.46
CA LYS A 323 -5.11 10.54 -21.88
C LYS A 323 -5.89 11.39 -20.88
N VAL A 324 -6.87 10.80 -20.18
CA VAL A 324 -7.59 11.48 -19.10
C VAL A 324 -6.90 11.34 -17.74
N GLY A 325 -5.65 10.86 -17.73
CA GLY A 325 -4.89 10.60 -16.52
C GLY A 325 -5.61 9.60 -15.65
N LYS A 326 -5.84 8.38 -16.14
CA LYS A 326 -6.38 7.18 -15.44
C LYS A 326 -5.60 5.94 -15.86
N TYR A 327 -4.27 6.02 -15.85
CA TYR A 327 -3.39 4.94 -16.32
C TYR A 327 -3.34 3.71 -15.40
N ASN A 328 -3.94 3.82 -14.22
CA ASN A 328 -3.99 2.78 -13.21
C ASN A 328 -5.09 1.72 -13.46
N ILE A 329 -5.96 1.94 -14.44
CA ILE A 329 -7.05 1.05 -14.86
C ILE A 329 -7.11 0.86 -16.38
#